data_AF-A0A3D1XRK5-F1
#
_entry.id   AF-A0A3D1XRK5-F1
#
_cell.length_a   1.000
_cell.length_b   1.000
_cell.length_c   1.000
_cell.angle_alpha   90.00
_cell.angle_beta   90.00
_cell.angle_gamma   90.00
#
_symmetry.space_group_name_H-M   'P 1'
#
loop_
_entity.id
_entity.type
_entity.pdbx_description
1 polymer ?
#
loop_
_entity_poly.entity_id
_entity_poly.type
_entity_poly.pdbx_seq_one_letter_code
_entity_poly.pdbx_strand_id
1 'polypeptide(L)' 'AVPVEITVRSSLKNLALFLMRIENHEKFLVIEELRSRRINKKEPEDLQTRLLITGFIKELEPKSGKPI' A
#
# COMPACT_ATOMS: atom_id res chain seq x y z
N ALA A 1 -10.55 -10.27 -1.12
CA ALA A 1 -9.53 -9.21 -0.97
C ALA A 1 -9.73 -8.20 -2.11
N VAL A 2 -9.54 -6.91 -1.87
CA VAL A 2 -9.78 -5.86 -2.88
C VAL A 2 -8.42 -5.33 -3.34
N PRO A 3 -8.02 -5.58 -4.61
CA PRO A 3 -6.78 -5.03 -5.15
C PRO A 3 -6.97 -3.56 -5.50
N VAL A 4 -5.97 -2.76 -5.14
CA VAL A 4 -5.87 -1.35 -5.48
C VAL A 4 -4.53 -1.14 -6.15
N GLU A 5 -4.57 -0.62 -7.37
CA GLU A 5 -3.37 -0.20 -8.07
C GLU A 5 -3.21 1.31 -7.97
N ILE A 6 -2.03 1.75 -7.53
CA ILE A 6 -1.68 3.17 -7.46
C ILE A 6 -0.35 3.44 -8.15
N THR A 7 -0.24 4.63 -8.77
CA THR A 7 1.02 5.16 -9.25
C THR A 7 1.33 6.44 -8.49
N VAL A 8 2.51 6.51 -7.88
CA VAL A 8 2.93 7.63 -7.04
C VAL A 8 4.24 8.20 -7.58
N ARG A 9 4.38 9.52 -7.51
CA ARG A 9 5.66 10.21 -7.71
C ARG A 9 6.11 10.76 -6.37
N SER A 10 7.33 10.43 -5.97
CA SER A 10 7.86 10.85 -4.68
C SER A 10 9.38 10.75 -4.65
N SER A 11 10.00 11.40 -3.67
CA SER A 11 11.38 11.10 -3.31
C SER A 11 11.53 9.67 -2.77
N LEU A 12 12.75 9.12 -2.78
CA LEU A 12 13.05 7.84 -2.16
C LEU A 12 12.68 7.81 -0.67
N LYS A 13 13.00 8.86 0.08
CA LYS A 13 12.64 9.00 1.50
C LYS A 13 11.13 8.92 1.73
N ASN A 14 10.36 9.65 0.92
CA ASN A 14 8.91 9.67 1.06
C ASN A 14 8.26 8.34 0.64
N LEU A 15 8.82 7.66 -0.36
CA LEU A 15 8.39 6.31 -0.73
C LEU A 15 8.59 5.34 0.42
N ALA A 16 9.78 5.33 1.03
CA ALA A 16 10.07 4.45 2.17
C ALA A 16 9.12 4.69 3.35
N LEU A 17 8.86 5.97 3.69
CA LEU A 17 7.90 6.33 4.73
C LEU A 17 6.47 5.89 4.40
N PHE A 18 6.08 5.95 3.13
CA PHE A 18 4.75 5.53 2.68
C PHE A 18 4.58 4.01 2.79
N LEU A 19 5.56 3.23 2.33
CA LEU A 19 5.56 1.76 2.44
C LEU A 19 5.49 1.32 3.90
N MET A 20 6.31 1.92 4.77
CA MET A 20 6.30 1.64 6.20
C MET A 20 4.92 1.90 6.83
N ARG A 21 4.21 2.95 6.40
CA ARG A 21 2.84 3.22 6.88
C ARG A 21 1.82 2.21 6.37
N ILE A 22 1.95 1.73 5.14
CA ILE A 22 1.04 0.72 4.59
C ILE A 22 1.14 -0.58 5.38
N GLU A 23 2.36 -1.05 5.64
CA GLU A 23 2.59 -2.33 6.32
C GLU A 23 2.26 -2.29 7.82
N ASN A 24 2.32 -1.10 8.45
CA ASN A 24 2.05 -0.93 9.89
C ASN A 24 0.69 -0.31 10.21
N HIS A 25 -0.21 -0.14 9.23
CA HIS A 25 -1.55 0.41 9.49
C HIS A 25 -2.46 -0.66 10.12
N GLU A 26 -3.43 -0.26 10.95
CA GLU A 26 -4.49 -1.12 11.53
C GLU A 26 -5.36 -1.88 10.49
N LYS A 27 -5.15 -1.65 9.19
CA LYS A 27 -5.82 -2.34 8.10
C LYS A 27 -4.85 -3.36 7.51
N PHE A 28 -5.33 -4.58 7.26
CA PHE A 28 -4.54 -5.62 6.59
C PHE A 28 -4.34 -5.22 5.11
N LEU A 29 -3.25 -4.53 4.84
CA LEU A 29 -2.81 -4.14 3.50
C LEU A 29 -1.52 -4.89 3.18
N VAL A 30 -1.50 -5.63 2.07
CA VAL A 30 -0.34 -6.38 1.59
C VAL A 30 0.11 -5.78 0.27
N ILE A 31 1.40 -5.52 0.13
CA ILE A 31 2.00 -5.07 -1.13
C ILE A 31 2.35 -6.31 -1.95
N GLU A 32 1.62 -6.54 -3.04
CA GLU A 32 1.81 -7.70 -3.93
C GLU A 32 2.90 -7.43 -4.97
N GLU A 33 2.90 -6.23 -5.54
CA GLU A 33 3.90 -5.81 -6.52
C GLU A 33 4.37 -4.38 -6.25
N LEU A 34 5.68 -4.18 -6.41
CA LEU A 34 6.33 -2.87 -6.40
C LEU A 34 7.23 -2.75 -7.63
N ARG A 35 6.94 -1.76 -8.48
CA ARG A 35 7.79 -1.41 -9.63
C ARG A 35 8.15 0.06 -9.56
N SER A 36 9.42 0.35 -9.28
CA SER A 36 9.92 1.72 -9.19
C SER A 36 10.89 2.02 -10.32
N ARG A 37 10.84 3.25 -10.83
CA ARG A 37 11.82 3.77 -11.79
C ARG A 37 12.15 5.22 -11.47
N ARG A 38 13.41 5.59 -11.71
CA ARG A 38 13.82 6.99 -11.75
C ARG A 38 13.17 7.65 -12.95
N ILE A 39 12.66 8.87 -12.75
CA ILE A 39 12.07 9.68 -13.83
C ILE A 39 12.94 10.87 -14.20
N ASN A 40 13.85 11.28 -13.30
CA ASN A 40 14.83 12.31 -13.56
C ASN A 40 16.26 11.75 -13.44
N LYS A 41 17.07 11.88 -14.50
CA LYS A 41 18.47 11.41 -14.48
C LYS A 41 19.39 12.32 -13.68
N LYS A 42 19.02 13.60 -13.49
CA LYS A 42 19.79 14.58 -12.71
C LYS A 42 19.43 14.53 -11.22
N GLU A 43 18.27 13.96 -10.88
CA GLU A 43 17.77 13.85 -9.52
C GLU A 43 17.43 12.38 -9.21
N PRO A 44 18.41 11.60 -8.73
CA PRO A 44 18.26 10.15 -8.57
C PRO A 44 17.18 9.74 -7.58
N GLU A 45 16.80 10.64 -6.68
CA GLU A 45 15.76 10.42 -5.68
C GLU A 45 14.34 10.61 -6.23
N ASP A 46 14.16 11.19 -7.42
CA ASP A 46 12.84 11.39 -8.01
C ASP A 46 12.35 10.10 -8.71
N LEU A 47 11.40 9.44 -8.07
CA LEU A 47 10.89 8.12 -8.43
C LEU A 47 9.43 8.18 -8.85
N GLN A 48 9.10 7.39 -9.88
CA GLN A 48 7.73 6.97 -10.15
C GLN A 48 7.60 5.50 -9.79
N THR A 49 6.69 5.18 -8.86
CA THR A 49 6.47 3.82 -8.37
C THR A 49 5.02 3.41 -8.61
N ARG A 50 4.83 2.23 -9.21
CA ARG A 50 3.54 1.54 -9.30
C ARG A 50 3.49 0.48 -8.20
N LEU A 51 2.39 0.48 -7.46
CA LEU A 51 2.12 -0.47 -6.38
C LEU A 51 0.81 -1.18 -6.66
N LEU A 52 0.82 -2.50 -6.50
CA LEU A 52 -0.39 -3.30 -6.37
C LEU A 52 -0.55 -3.67 -4.90
N ILE A 53 -1.62 -3.19 -4.29
CA ILE A 53 -1.89 -3.36 -2.86
C ILE A 53 -3.18 -4.14 -2.72
N THR A 54 -3.15 -5.24 -1.98
CA THR A 54 -4.34 -6.01 -1.64
C THR A 54 -4.78 -5.66 -0.23
N GLY A 55 -5.99 -5.12 -0.11
CA GLY A 55 -6.62 -4.89 1.19
C GLY A 55 -7.58 -5.99 1.59
N PHE A 56 -7.59 -6.33 2.88
CA PHE A 56 -8.62 -7.16 3.50
C PHE A 56 -9.47 -6.31 4.45
N ILE A 57 -10.78 -6.34 4.24
CA ILE A 57 -11.73 -5.91 5.26
C ILE A 57 -11.81 -7.08 6.23
N LYS A 58 -11.23 -6.95 7.42
CA LYS A 58 -11.53 -7.87 8.52
C LYS A 58 -13.01 -7.70 8.80
N GLU A 59 -13.81 -8.75 8.69
CA GLU A 59 -15.22 -8.68 9.11
C GLU A 59 -15.25 -8.13 10.55
N LEU A 60 -15.89 -6.96 10.71
CA LEU A 60 -16.03 -6.27 11.98
C LEU A 60 -17.03 -7.06 12.82
N GLU A 61 -16.49 -7.98 13.63
CA GLU A 61 -17.15 -8.89 14.56
C GLU A 61 -18.10 -9.93 13.95
N PRO A 62 -18.14 -11.17 14.48
CA PRO A 62 -19.19 -12.11 14.15
C PRO A 62 -20.52 -11.45 14.54
N LYS A 63 -21.49 -11.44 13.62
CA LYS A 63 -22.87 -11.06 13.96
C LYS A 63 -23.26 -11.84 15.21
N SER A 64 -23.49 -11.13 16.31
CA SER A 64 -24.02 -11.67 17.56
C SER A 64 -25.44 -12.15 17.33
N GLY A 65 -25.59 -13.22 16.56
CA GLY A 65 -26.81 -14.00 16.47
C GLY A 65 -26.97 -14.70 17.80
N LYS A 66 -27.84 -14.17 18.65
CA LYS A 66 -28.33 -14.90 19.83
C LYS A 66 -28.76 -16.31 19.38
N PRO A 67 -28.28 -17.39 20.00
CA PRO A 67 -28.91 -18.68 19.81
C PRO A 67 -30.33 -18.58 20.37
N ILE A 68 -31.31 -18.96 19.55
CA ILE A 68 -32.71 -19.14 19.93
C ILE A 68 -32.82 -20.48 20.66
#